data_AF-A0A2D6Q5F5-F1
#
_entry.id   AF-A0A2D6Q5F5-F1
#
_cell.length_a   1.000
_cell.length_b   1.000
_cell.length_c   1.000
_cell.angle_alpha   90.00
_cell.angle_beta   90.00
_cell.angle_gamma   90.00
#
_symmetry.space_group_name_H-M   'P 1'
#
loop_
_entity.id
_entity.type
_entity.pdbx_description
1 polymer ?
#
loop_
_entity_poly.entity_id
_entity_poly.type
_entity_poly.pdbx_seq_one_letter_code
_entity_poly.pdbx_strand_id
1 'polypeptide(L)'
;MAILDSKVNCYSCQETVSKRNTRLFNLYGRGNVYECFSCFKGNKGGIPHILSQSKEKQKQDLFCNQCRYKFSSRRAVCPYCGKSANLVESNVTTVDLLG
;
A
#
# COMPACT_ATOMS: atom_id res chain seq x y z
N MET A 1 20.69 26.54 18.83
CA MET A 1 19.34 26.68 18.24
C MET A 1 18.45 25.58 18.78
N ALA A 2 17.53 25.88 19.68
CA ALA A 2 16.55 24.90 20.15
C ALA A 2 15.40 24.84 19.13
N ILE A 3 15.17 23.68 18.53
CA ILE A 3 14.00 23.45 17.71
C ILE A 3 12.83 23.22 18.65
N LEU A 4 11.98 24.22 18.84
CA LEU A 4 10.72 24.05 19.57
C LEU A 4 9.76 23.26 18.69
N ASP A 5 9.68 21.95 18.93
CA ASP A 5 8.71 21.09 18.27
C ASP A 5 7.35 21.21 18.97
N SER A 6 6.53 22.15 18.49
CA SER A 6 5.16 22.30 19.00
C SER A 6 4.32 21.13 18.52
N LYS A 7 3.63 20.44 19.44
CA LYS A 7 2.72 19.34 19.12
C LYS A 7 1.29 19.86 18.97
N VAL A 8 0.54 19.30 18.02
CA VAL A 8 -0.86 19.64 17.72
C VAL A 8 -1.66 18.36 17.50
N ASN A 9 -2.97 18.40 17.76
CA ASN A 9 -3.84 17.25 17.51
C ASN A 9 -4.35 17.28 16.07
N CYS A 10 -4.21 16.14 15.39
CA CYS A 10 -4.77 15.95 14.07
C CYS A 10 -6.29 15.84 14.15
N TYR A 11 -7.02 16.59 13.34
CA TYR A 11 -8.48 16.51 13.23
C TYR A 11 -8.96 15.14 12.73
N SER A 12 -8.21 14.51 11.81
CA SER A 12 -8.64 13.29 11.12
C SER A 12 -8.39 12.01 11.93
N CYS A 13 -7.21 11.87 12.57
CA CYS A 13 -6.87 10.68 13.37
C CYS A 13 -6.89 10.93 14.89
N GLN A 14 -7.11 12.17 15.34
CA GLN A 14 -7.09 12.57 16.76
C GLN A 14 -5.77 12.31 17.49
N GLU A 15 -4.71 11.92 16.78
CA GLU A 15 -3.39 11.71 17.36
C GLU A 15 -2.63 13.02 17.53
N THR A 16 -1.81 13.07 18.58
CA THR A 16 -0.87 14.16 18.85
C THR A 16 0.35 14.04 17.93
N VAL A 17 0.48 14.96 16.99
CA VAL A 17 1.54 14.96 15.97
C VAL A 17 2.35 16.25 16.02
N SER A 18 3.58 16.23 15.54
CA SER A 18 4.40 17.45 15.42
C SER A 18 3.76 18.42 14.43
N LYS A 19 3.69 19.70 14.79
CA LYS A 19 3.15 20.77 13.92
C LYS A 19 3.85 20.83 12.57
N ARG A 20 5.15 20.45 12.50
CA ARG A 20 5.91 20.37 11.25
C ARG A 20 5.38 19.30 10.29
N ASN A 21 4.76 18.25 10.83
CA ASN A 21 4.19 17.13 10.09
C ASN A 21 2.66 17.25 9.92
N THR A 22 2.13 18.47 10.05
CA THR A 22 0.71 18.77 9.84
C THR A 22 0.53 19.88 8.82
N ARG A 23 -0.61 19.84 8.12
CA ARG A 23 -1.11 20.97 7.33
C ARG A 23 -2.25 21.64 8.09
N LEU A 24 -2.32 22.96 7.98
CA LEU A 24 -3.51 23.70 8.39
C LEU A 24 -4.50 23.69 7.23
N PHE A 25 -5.77 23.38 7.50
CA PHE A 25 -6.83 23.52 6.51
C PHE A 25 -8.08 24.09 7.16
N ASN A 26 -8.88 24.80 6.37
CA ASN A 26 -10.09 25.43 6.87
C ASN A 26 -11.27 24.48 6.64
N LEU A 27 -11.93 24.08 7.73
CA LEU A 27 -13.22 23.42 7.65
C LEU A 27 -14.28 24.51 7.56
N TYR A 28 -15.03 24.52 6.45
CA TYR A 28 -16.18 25.41 6.27
C TYR A 28 -17.08 25.35 7.52
N GLY A 29 -17.16 26.47 8.25
CA GLY A 29 -17.96 26.62 9.47
C GLY A 29 -17.29 26.25 10.80
N ARG A 30 -16.10 25.64 10.82
CA ARG A 30 -15.37 25.28 12.07
C ARG A 30 -14.00 25.96 12.22
N GLY A 31 -13.55 26.71 11.22
CA GLY A 31 -12.29 27.45 11.26
C GLY A 31 -11.08 26.58 10.89
N ASN A 32 -9.89 27.07 11.26
CA ASN A 32 -8.63 26.44 10.91
C ASN A 32 -8.34 25.25 11.82
N VAL A 33 -8.19 24.07 11.23
CA VAL A 33 -7.82 22.83 11.93
C VAL A 33 -6.53 22.25 11.36
N TYR A 34 -5.87 21.41 12.14
CA TYR A 34 -4.65 20.72 11.73
C TYR A 34 -4.98 19.31 11.23
N GLU A 35 -4.43 18.90 10.09
CA GLU A 35 -4.48 17.52 9.60
C GLU A 35 -3.07 16.99 9.39
N CYS A 36 -2.83 15.75 9.80
CA CYS A 36 -1.56 15.08 9.64
C CYS A 36 -1.27 14.79 8.16
N PHE A 37 0.00 14.88 7.72
CA PHE A 37 0.31 14.57 6.32
C PHE A 37 0.01 13.12 5.93
N SER A 38 0.08 12.18 6.86
CA SER A 38 -0.34 10.78 6.63
C SER A 38 -1.82 10.69 6.27
N CYS A 39 -2.65 11.44 7.00
CA CYS A 39 -4.09 11.56 6.83
C CYS A 39 -4.42 12.21 5.49
N PHE A 40 -3.76 13.33 5.18
CA PHE A 40 -3.91 14.03 3.91
C PHE A 40 -3.50 13.17 2.70
N LYS A 41 -2.37 12.46 2.80
CA LYS A 41 -1.85 11.61 1.73
C LYS A 41 -2.77 10.41 1.48
N GLY A 42 -3.38 9.86 2.52
CA GLY A 42 -4.42 8.83 2.40
C GLY A 42 -5.71 9.33 1.74
N ASN A 43 -6.03 10.62 1.88
CA ASN A 43 -7.27 11.20 1.34
C ASN A 43 -7.17 11.62 -0.13
N LYS A 44 -5.95 11.88 -0.66
CA LYS A 44 -5.73 12.21 -2.08
C LYS A 44 -5.77 11.01 -3.04
N GLY A 45 -5.93 9.80 -2.52
CA GLY A 45 -6.18 8.60 -3.31
C GLY A 45 -6.88 7.60 -2.42
N GLY A 46 -8.20 7.51 -2.52
CA GLY A 46 -9.08 6.76 -1.63
C GLY A 46 -8.62 5.32 -1.36
N ILE A 47 -7.83 5.14 -0.31
CA ILE A 47 -7.55 3.84 0.29
C ILE A 47 -7.49 4.06 1.82
N PRO A 48 -8.45 3.53 2.59
CA PRO A 48 -8.39 3.56 4.04
C PRO A 48 -7.14 2.83 4.54
N HIS A 49 -6.41 3.46 5.45
CA HIS A 49 -5.15 3.01 6.03
C HIS A 49 -5.35 1.87 7.06
N ILE A 50 -6.20 0.88 6.73
CA ILE A 50 -6.37 -0.39 7.46
C ILE A 50 -5.72 -1.56 6.70
N LEU A 51 -5.25 -1.33 5.45
CA LEU A 51 -4.54 -2.34 4.66
C LEU A 51 -3.17 -1.85 4.18
N SER A 52 -2.31 -1.45 5.11
CA SER A 52 -0.86 -1.41 4.85
C SER A 52 -0.24 -2.82 4.90
N GLN A 53 -0.85 -3.77 4.18
CA GLN A 53 -0.12 -4.90 3.64
C GLN A 53 0.20 -4.55 2.18
N SER A 54 1.34 -3.90 2.00
CA SER A 54 2.30 -4.24 0.95
C SER A 54 1.73 -4.84 -0.33
N LYS A 55 0.88 -4.12 -1.08
CA LYS A 55 0.73 -4.35 -2.52
C LYS A 55 1.90 -3.72 -3.28
N GLU A 56 3.13 -4.02 -2.86
CA GLU A 56 4.15 -4.22 -3.87
C GLU A 56 3.62 -5.36 -4.74
N LYS A 57 3.49 -5.14 -6.04
CA LYS A 57 3.17 -6.21 -6.99
C LYS A 57 4.37 -7.18 -6.98
N GLN A 58 4.44 -8.04 -5.96
CA GLN A 58 5.41 -9.11 -5.87
C GLN A 58 5.21 -9.96 -7.14
N LYS A 59 6.32 -10.29 -7.79
CA LYS A 59 6.28 -11.16 -8.95
C LYS A 59 5.75 -12.51 -8.45
N GLN A 60 4.71 -13.02 -9.09
CA GLN A 60 4.17 -14.33 -8.81
C GLN A 60 4.78 -15.32 -9.79
N ASP A 61 5.15 -16.49 -9.29
CA ASP A 61 5.57 -17.61 -10.10
C ASP A 61 4.34 -18.31 -10.69
N LEU A 62 4.18 -18.15 -12.00
CA LEU A 62 3.06 -18.68 -12.76
C LEU A 62 3.55 -19.81 -13.65
N PHE A 63 2.76 -20.86 -13.73
CA PHE A 63 2.98 -21.95 -14.67
C PHE A 63 1.92 -21.91 -15.77
N CYS A 64 2.36 -21.92 -17.03
CA CYS A 64 1.45 -22.01 -18.15
C CYS A 64 1.22 -23.47 -18.52
N ASN A 65 -0.01 -23.99 -18.36
CA ASN A 65 -0.35 -25.37 -18.73
C ASN A 65 -0.22 -25.63 -20.25
N GLN A 66 -0.37 -24.58 -21.07
CA GLN A 66 -0.29 -24.69 -22.52
C GLN A 66 1.18 -24.72 -23.02
N CYS A 67 2.04 -23.85 -22.48
CA CYS A 67 3.46 -23.81 -22.85
C CYS A 67 4.32 -24.76 -22.01
N ARG A 68 3.74 -25.35 -20.95
CA ARG A 68 4.42 -26.14 -19.93
C ARG A 68 5.66 -25.43 -19.35
N TYR A 69 5.60 -24.11 -19.24
CA TYR A 69 6.73 -23.28 -18.80
C TYR A 69 6.38 -22.49 -17.55
N LYS A 70 7.32 -22.44 -16.60
CA LYS A 70 7.24 -21.63 -15.38
C LYS A 70 7.90 -20.28 -15.60
N PHE A 71 7.24 -19.20 -15.21
CA PHE A 71 7.77 -17.85 -15.35
C PHE A 71 7.30 -16.95 -14.20
N SER A 72 8.15 -16.01 -13.80
CA SER A 72 7.86 -15.06 -12.73
C SER A 72 7.41 -13.73 -13.32
N SER A 73 6.15 -13.35 -13.11
CA SER A 73 5.57 -12.14 -13.71
C SER A 73 4.71 -11.36 -12.72
N ARG A 74 4.66 -10.05 -12.94
CA ARG A 74 3.72 -9.14 -12.24
C ARG A 74 2.32 -9.18 -12.83
N ARG A 75 2.15 -9.77 -14.02
CA ARG A 75 0.88 -9.86 -14.75
C ARG A 75 0.60 -11.33 -15.03
N ALA A 76 -0.65 -11.74 -14.84
CA ALA A 76 -1.14 -13.08 -15.17
C ALA A 76 -1.32 -13.24 -16.69
N VAL A 77 -0.23 -13.11 -17.45
CA VAL A 77 -0.18 -13.33 -18.90
C VAL A 77 1.10 -14.10 -19.22
N CYS A 78 0.97 -15.21 -19.95
CA CYS A 78 2.12 -15.98 -20.40
C CYS A 78 2.91 -15.19 -21.46
N PRO A 79 4.23 -14.97 -21.29
CA PRO A 79 5.04 -14.26 -22.29
C PRO A 79 5.23 -15.06 -23.59
N TYR A 80 4.97 -16.37 -23.57
CA TYR A 80 5.19 -17.25 -24.72
C TYR A 80 3.95 -17.45 -25.59
N CYS A 81 2.75 -17.51 -25.00
CA CYS A 81 1.50 -17.69 -25.75
C CYS A 81 0.56 -16.49 -25.70
N GLY A 82 0.85 -15.47 -24.89
CA GLY A 82 0.00 -14.29 -24.72
C GLY A 82 -1.35 -14.55 -24.04
N LYS A 83 -1.64 -15.80 -23.64
CA LYS A 83 -2.91 -16.18 -23.00
C LYS A 83 -2.79 -16.11 -21.47
N SER A 84 -3.86 -15.62 -20.83
CA SER A 84 -4.05 -15.59 -19.38
C SER A 84 -4.89 -16.75 -18.85
N ALA A 85 -5.67 -17.41 -19.71
CA ALA A 85 -6.68 -18.40 -19.33
C ALA A 85 -6.13 -19.73 -18.79
N ASN A 86 -4.84 -20.03 -19.00
CA ASN A 86 -4.21 -21.31 -18.65
C ASN A 86 -2.99 -21.12 -17.74
N LEU A 87 -3.09 -20.22 -16.76
CA LEU A 87 -2.04 -19.92 -15.80
C LEU A 87 -2.44 -20.42 -14.42
N VAL A 88 -1.56 -21.18 -13.79
CA VAL A 88 -1.73 -21.68 -12.43
C VAL A 88 -0.65 -21.07 -11.56
N GLU A 89 -1.04 -20.53 -10.40
CA GLU A 89 -0.08 -20.08 -9.39
C GLU A 89 0.68 -21.30 -8.86
N SER A 90 2.00 -21.30 -9.04
CA SER A 90 2.86 -22.31 -8.43
C SER A 90 3.13 -21.90 -6.98
N ASN A 91 2.10 -22.03 -6.13
CA ASN A 91 2.24 -21.88 -4.67
C ASN A 91 3.00 -23.08 -4.11
N VAL A 92 4.31 -23.14 -4.34
CA VAL A 92 5.21 -24.01 -3.56
C VAL A 92 5.78 -23.15 -2.45
N THR A 93 5.06 -23.07 -1.35
CA THR A 93 5.57 -22.55 -0.08
C THR A 93 6.60 -23.53 0.46
N THR A 94 7.85 -23.10 0.63
CA THR A 94 8.95 -23.86 1.25
C THR A 94 8.77 -24.08 2.77
N VAL A 95 7.52 -24.19 3.25
CA VAL A 95 7.20 -24.33 4.68
C VAL A 95 7.06 -25.81 5.08
N ASP A 96 7.17 -26.74 4.13
CA ASP A 96 7.06 -28.19 4.37
C ASP A 96 8.44 -28.90 4.42
N LEU A 97 9.46 -28.24 4.96
CA LEU A 97 10.82 -28.81 5.10
C LEU A 97 11.35 -28.82 6.53
N LEU A 98 10.47 -28.67 7.52
CA LEU A 98 10.76 -28.92 8.94
C LEU A 98 9.66 -29.83 9.50
N GLY A 99 9.69 -31.08 9.07
CA GLY A 99 9.13 -32.23 9.79
C GLY A 99 10.25 -32.97 10.49
#